data_AF-I2N2W4-F1
#
_entry.id   AF-I2N2W4-F1
#
_cell.length_a   1.000
_cell.length_b   1.000
_cell.length_c   1.000
_cell.angle_alpha   90.00
_cell.angle_beta   90.00
_cell.angle_gamma   90.00
#
_symmetry.space_group_name_H-M   'P 1'
#
loop_
_entity.id
_entity.type
_entity.pdbx_description
1 polymer ?
#
loop_
_entity_poly.entity_id
_entity_poly.type
_entity_poly.pdbx_seq_one_letter_code
_entity_poly.pdbx_strand_id
1 'polypeptide(L)'
;MSDQRARPASTAELEAVFRRELPADRWAAAETAYALAVLHREQGDWTVSRTWVRQCLRLLDGFPDETEEQIATRRTAVGGVPLPGLLHEGVVRARFGDPD
;
A
#
# COMPACT_ATOMS: atom_id res chain seq x y z
N MET A 1 -6.15 -30.81 -2.50
CA MET A 1 -5.85 -29.69 -3.43
C MET A 1 -4.70 -28.93 -2.81
N SER A 2 -3.54 -28.93 -3.47
CA SER A 2 -2.32 -28.34 -2.91
C SER A 2 -2.46 -26.83 -2.82
N ASP A 3 -2.35 -26.30 -1.60
CA ASP A 3 -2.26 -24.88 -1.29
C ASP A 3 -0.97 -24.35 -1.92
N GLN A 4 -1.05 -23.88 -3.16
CA GLN A 4 0.05 -23.22 -3.83
C GLN A 4 0.22 -21.86 -3.15
N ARG A 5 0.84 -21.82 -1.97
CA ARG A 5 1.31 -20.59 -1.35
C ARG A 5 2.36 -19.99 -2.28
N ALA A 6 1.90 -19.15 -3.21
CA ALA A 6 2.77 -18.26 -3.94
C ALA A 6 3.58 -17.49 -2.90
N ARG A 7 4.91 -17.57 -2.98
CA ARG A 7 5.78 -16.79 -2.10
C ARG A 7 5.35 -15.32 -2.17
N PRO A 8 5.28 -14.58 -1.05
CA PRO A 8 5.05 -13.16 -1.11
C PRO A 8 6.12 -12.53 -2.02
N ALA A 9 5.69 -11.57 -2.83
CA ALA A 9 6.61 -10.87 -3.72
C ALA A 9 7.61 -10.06 -2.88
N SER A 10 8.83 -9.96 -3.38
CA SER A 10 9.88 -9.16 -2.77
C SER A 10 9.57 -7.66 -2.86
N THR A 11 10.17 -6.87 -1.99
CA THR A 11 10.08 -5.39 -2.04
C THR A 11 10.46 -4.85 -3.42
N ALA A 12 11.52 -5.38 -4.04
CA ALA A 12 11.93 -4.99 -5.40
C ALA A 12 10.88 -5.30 -6.48
N GLU A 13 10.19 -6.45 -6.38
CA GLU A 13 9.09 -6.80 -7.28
C GLU A 13 7.90 -5.83 -7.09
N LEU A 14 7.52 -5.51 -5.85
CA LEU A 14 6.46 -4.53 -5.58
C LEU A 14 6.85 -3.11 -6.00
N GLU A 15 8.11 -2.70 -5.87
CA GLU A 15 8.58 -1.41 -6.38
C GLU A 15 8.47 -1.30 -7.90
N ALA A 16 8.77 -2.40 -8.62
CA ALA A 16 8.57 -2.45 -10.06
C ALA A 16 7.09 -2.36 -10.45
N VAL A 17 6.20 -2.99 -9.67
CA VAL A 17 4.75 -2.85 -9.81
C VAL A 17 4.33 -1.39 -9.59
N PHE A 18 4.78 -0.78 -8.49
CA PHE A 18 4.50 0.61 -8.16
C PHE A 18 4.92 1.57 -9.29
N ARG A 19 6.14 1.42 -9.82
CA ARG A 19 6.64 2.27 -10.93
C ARG A 19 5.78 2.16 -12.19
N ARG A 20 5.19 0.99 -12.46
CA ARG A 20 4.29 0.77 -13.60
C ARG A 20 2.90 1.35 -13.35
N GLU A 21 2.38 1.21 -12.14
CA GLU A 21 1.04 1.69 -11.77
C GLU A 21 1.00 3.21 -11.62
N LEU A 22 2.04 3.84 -11.09
CA LEU A 22 2.05 5.28 -10.81
C LEU A 22 1.58 6.17 -11.99
N PRO A 23 2.04 5.98 -13.23
CA PRO A 23 1.55 6.78 -14.37
C PRO A 23 0.20 6.29 -14.94
N ALA A 24 -0.24 5.07 -14.63
CA ALA A 24 -1.40 4.43 -15.28
C ALA A 24 -2.66 4.40 -14.39
N ASP A 25 -2.50 4.12 -13.10
CA ASP A 25 -3.55 4.06 -12.09
C ASP A 25 -2.96 4.47 -10.73
N ARG A 26 -3.21 5.73 -10.36
CA ARG A 26 -2.72 6.29 -9.09
C ARG A 26 -3.33 5.62 -7.85
N TRP A 27 -4.54 5.06 -7.96
CA TRP A 27 -5.18 4.36 -6.85
C TRP A 27 -4.49 3.02 -6.61
N ALA A 28 -4.25 2.27 -7.70
CA ALA A 28 -3.45 1.05 -7.62
C ALA A 28 -2.04 1.33 -7.06
N ALA A 29 -1.41 2.44 -7.47
CA ALA A 29 -0.13 2.85 -6.91
C ALA A 29 -0.21 3.16 -5.40
N ALA A 30 -1.30 3.74 -4.90
CA ALA A 30 -1.48 4.03 -3.47
C ALA A 30 -1.59 2.76 -2.63
N GLU A 31 -2.38 1.79 -3.10
CA GLU A 31 -2.48 0.45 -2.51
C GLU A 31 -1.15 -0.31 -2.52
N THR A 32 -0.37 -0.21 -3.62
CA THR A 32 0.96 -0.82 -3.70
C THR A 32 1.96 -0.12 -2.77
N ALA A 33 1.89 1.21 -2.62
CA ALA A 33 2.70 1.95 -1.65
C ALA A 33 2.38 1.54 -0.21
N TYR A 34 1.10 1.33 0.12
CA TYR A 34 0.71 0.77 1.42
C TYR A 34 1.31 -0.63 1.64
N ALA A 35 1.23 -1.51 0.64
CA ALA A 35 1.80 -2.85 0.73
C ALA A 35 3.33 -2.83 0.93
N LEU A 36 4.05 -1.94 0.23
CA LEU A 36 5.48 -1.70 0.44
C LEU A 36 5.79 -1.19 1.85
N ALA A 37 4.98 -0.28 2.39
CA ALA A 37 5.14 0.21 3.76
C ALA A 37 5.01 -0.92 4.79
N VAL A 38 4.01 -1.80 4.64
CA VAL A 38 3.85 -2.99 5.50
C VAL A 38 5.07 -3.90 5.38
N LEU A 39 5.48 -4.24 4.16
CA LEU A 39 6.53 -5.22 3.93
C LEU A 39 7.89 -4.75 4.48
N HIS A 40 8.26 -3.49 4.29
CA HIS A 40 9.49 -2.94 4.90
C HIS A 40 9.40 -2.89 6.42
N ARG A 41 8.24 -2.59 7.00
CA ARG A 41 8.04 -2.63 8.45
C ARG A 41 8.24 -4.03 9.01
N GLU A 42 7.71 -5.05 8.34
CA GLU A 42 7.86 -6.46 8.73
C GLU A 42 9.31 -6.94 8.62
N GLN A 43 10.10 -6.36 7.71
CA GLN A 43 11.53 -6.61 7.58
C GLN A 43 12.39 -5.82 8.60
N GLY A 44 11.78 -4.90 9.36
CA GLY A 44 12.48 -4.04 10.32
C GLY A 44 13.05 -2.75 9.72
N ASP A 45 12.82 -2.50 8.42
CA ASP A 45 13.27 -1.31 7.70
C ASP A 45 12.35 -0.11 7.92
N TRP A 46 12.25 0.35 9.17
CA TRP A 46 11.33 1.42 9.58
C TRP A 46 11.49 2.72 8.79
N THR A 47 12.72 3.09 8.45
CA THR A 47 13.01 4.30 7.65
C THR A 47 12.43 4.22 6.23
N VAL A 48 12.56 3.06 5.59
CA VAL A 48 12.03 2.85 4.24
C VAL A 48 10.51 2.71 4.29
N SER A 49 9.99 2.00 5.29
CA SER A 49 8.55 1.93 5.57
C SER A 49 7.92 3.33 5.66
N ARG A 50 8.50 4.25 6.46
CA ARG A 50 8.03 5.64 6.57
C ARG A 50 8.08 6.41 5.25
N THR A 51 9.01 6.10 4.37
CA THR A 51 9.06 6.70 3.03
C THR A 51 7.87 6.26 2.17
N TRP A 52 7.51 4.99 2.23
CA TRP A 52 6.33 4.46 1.56
C TRP A 52 5.02 4.93 2.17
N VAL A 53 4.96 5.10 3.50
CA VAL A 53 3.80 5.74 4.16
C VAL A 53 3.56 7.15 3.60
N ARG A 54 4.60 7.98 3.54
CA ARG A 54 4.50 9.33 2.96
C ARG A 54 4.08 9.31 1.50
N GLN A 55 4.59 8.35 0.71
CA GLN A 55 4.18 8.21 -0.68
C GLN A 55 2.71 7.79 -0.81
N CYS A 56 2.24 6.89 0.04
CA CYS A 56 0.84 6.46 0.08
C CYS A 56 -0.07 7.66 0.42
N LEU A 57 0.24 8.40 1.49
CA LEU A 57 -0.52 9.59 1.90
C LEU A 57 -0.56 10.66 0.79
N ARG A 58 0.58 10.97 0.15
CA ARG A 58 0.63 11.91 -0.98
C ARG A 58 -0.21 11.49 -2.18
N LEU A 59 -0.37 10.18 -2.40
CA LEU A 59 -1.22 9.69 -3.48
C LEU A 59 -2.69 9.83 -3.11
N LEU A 60 -3.05 9.49 -1.87
CA LEU A 60 -4.42 9.57 -1.35
C LEU A 60 -4.94 11.01 -1.30
N ASP A 61 -4.09 12.00 -1.01
CA ASP A 61 -4.42 13.43 -1.08
C ASP A 61 -4.93 13.89 -2.47
N GLY A 62 -4.68 13.09 -3.51
CA GLY A 62 -5.21 13.32 -4.86
C GLY A 62 -6.58 12.71 -5.15
N PHE A 63 -7.22 12.05 -4.18
CA PHE A 63 -8.50 11.36 -4.34
C PHE A 63 -9.57 11.94 -3.42
N PRO A 64 -10.85 11.90 -3.83
CA PRO A 64 -11.97 12.18 -2.95
C PRO A 64 -12.04 11.14 -1.81
N ASP A 65 -12.51 11.57 -0.64
CA ASP A 65 -12.61 10.75 0.58
C ASP A 65 -13.94 10.90 1.34
N GLU A 66 -14.96 11.44 0.68
CA GLU A 66 -16.26 11.73 1.27
C GLU A 66 -17.17 10.50 1.48
N THR A 67 -16.96 9.42 0.72
CA THR A 67 -17.77 8.19 0.82
C THR A 67 -16.91 6.93 0.93
N GLU A 68 -17.47 5.88 1.53
CA GLU A 68 -16.78 4.59 1.68
C GLU A 68 -16.36 3.99 0.33
N GLU A 69 -17.18 4.15 -0.72
CA GLU A 69 -16.87 3.64 -2.06
C GLU A 69 -15.63 4.33 -2.67
N GLN A 70 -15.40 5.60 -2.34
CA GLN A 70 -14.24 6.35 -2.86
C GLN A 70 -12.93 5.88 -2.21
N ILE A 71 -12.99 5.47 -0.95
CA ILE A 71 -11.84 5.03 -0.16
C ILE A 71 -11.69 3.49 -0.11
N ALA A 72 -12.63 2.74 -0.70
CA ALA A 72 -12.57 1.29 -0.71
C ALA A 72 -11.39 0.77 -1.56
N THR A 73 -10.62 -0.16 -1.01
CA THR A 73 -9.60 -0.84 -1.80
C THR A 73 -10.24 -1.69 -2.89
N ARG A 74 -9.66 -1.66 -4.09
CA ARG A 74 -10.08 -2.44 -5.25
C ARG A 74 -9.47 -3.84 -5.26
N ARG A 75 -8.45 -4.07 -4.43
CA ARG A 75 -7.73 -5.35 -4.29
C ARG A 75 -7.77 -5.81 -2.84
N THR A 76 -7.78 -7.12 -2.64
CA THR A 76 -7.68 -7.71 -1.29
C THR A 76 -6.24 -7.86 -0.79
N ALA A 77 -5.28 -7.97 -1.72
CA ALA A 77 -3.86 -8.04 -1.43
C ALA A 77 -3.02 -7.56 -2.62
N VAL A 78 -1.79 -7.11 -2.34
CA VAL A 78 -0.78 -6.76 -3.35
C VAL A 78 0.52 -7.49 -3.03
N GLY A 79 1.01 -8.30 -3.97
CA GLY A 79 2.24 -9.08 -3.76
C GLY A 79 2.19 -10.05 -2.57
N GLY A 80 0.98 -10.48 -2.17
CA GLY A 80 0.77 -11.30 -0.97
C GLY A 80 0.59 -10.51 0.33
N VAL A 81 0.74 -9.19 0.32
CA VAL A 81 0.48 -8.32 1.47
C VAL A 81 -1.02 -7.98 1.51
N PRO A 82 -1.75 -8.33 2.59
CA PRO A 82 -3.15 -7.99 2.73
C PRO A 82 -3.38 -6.47 2.80
N LEU A 83 -4.39 -5.99 2.07
CA LEU A 83 -4.83 -4.60 2.14
C LEU A 83 -5.97 -4.43 3.18
N PRO A 84 -6.12 -3.25 3.78
CA PRO A 84 -7.31 -2.92 4.55
C PRO A 84 -8.51 -2.82 3.61
N GLY A 85 -9.74 -3.01 4.08
CA GLY A 85 -10.93 -2.84 3.22
C GLY A 85 -11.12 -1.39 2.74
N LEU A 86 -10.69 -0.43 3.56
CA LEU A 86 -10.71 1.01 3.27
C LEU A 86 -9.29 1.55 3.36
N LEU A 87 -8.90 2.43 2.44
CA LEU A 87 -7.59 3.05 2.38
C LEU A 87 -7.74 4.58 2.29
N HIS A 88 -7.46 5.24 3.42
CA HIS A 88 -7.45 6.69 3.56
C HIS A 88 -6.45 7.10 4.65
N GLU A 89 -6.18 8.39 4.80
CA GLU A 89 -5.19 8.93 5.72
C GLU A 89 -5.33 8.37 7.15
N GLY A 90 -6.56 8.37 7.69
CA GLY A 90 -6.84 7.89 9.04
C GLY A 90 -6.42 6.43 9.27
N VAL A 91 -6.71 5.53 8.33
CA VAL A 91 -6.29 4.12 8.41
C VAL A 91 -4.77 3.97 8.32
N VAL A 92 -4.14 4.73 7.43
CA VAL A 92 -2.67 4.71 7.27
C VAL A 92 -1.99 5.18 8.54
N ARG A 93 -2.39 6.34 9.10
CA ARG A 93 -1.83 6.87 10.35
C ARG A 93 -2.13 5.98 11.55
N ALA A 94 -3.32 5.40 11.65
CA ALA A 94 -3.63 4.45 12.73
C ALA A 94 -2.71 3.23 12.73
N ARG A 95 -2.24 2.79 11.55
CA ARG A 95 -1.39 1.60 11.42
C ARG A 95 0.10 1.89 11.56
N PHE A 96 0.57 3.02 11.04
CA PHE A 96 2.00 3.34 10.96
C PHE A 96 2.44 4.46 11.92
N GLY A 97 1.50 5.17 12.54
CA GLY A 97 1.73 6.43 13.21
C GLY A 97 1.96 7.57 12.24
N ASP A 98 2.29 8.74 12.77
CA ASP A 98 2.69 9.88 11.95
C ASP A 98 4.10 9.66 11.39
N PRO A 99 4.29 9.80 10.06
CA PRO A 99 5.58 9.58 9.43
C PRO A 99 6.59 10.71 9.65
N ASP A 100 6.16 11.83 10.25
CA ASP A 100 6.94 13.04 10.56
C ASP A 100 7.31 13.12 12.06
#